data_AF-A0A938MDI7-F1
#
_entry.id   AF-A0A938MDI7-F1
#
_cell.length_a   1.000
_cell.length_b   1.000
_cell.length_c   1.000
_cell.angle_alpha   90.00
_cell.angle_beta   90.00
_cell.angle_gamma   90.00
#
_symmetry.space_group_name_H-M   'P 1'
#
loop_
_entity.id
_entity.type
_entity.pdbx_description
1 polymer ?
#
loop_
_entity_poly.entity_id
_entity_poly.type
_entity_poly.pdbx_seq_one_letter_code
_entity_poly.pdbx_strand_id
1 'polypeptide(L)'
;MTVNFKTWELSTEHAACSYGQPVLVNRATGDAYGAADVLKPYPSWNFMPAAAAVARMAATATLTHEETELVERFTRLLNVTA
;
A
#
# COMPACT_ATOMS: atom_id res chain seq x y z
N MET A 1 -10.36 -7.94 -0.37
CA MET A 1 -9.24 -8.38 0.50
C MET A 1 -8.49 -7.17 1.01
N THR A 2 -8.03 -7.20 2.25
CA THR A 2 -7.40 -6.06 2.93
C THR A 2 -6.22 -6.50 3.79
N VAL A 3 -5.12 -5.73 3.79
CA VAL A 3 -3.97 -5.88 4.68
C VAL A 3 -3.90 -4.67 5.61
N ASN A 4 -3.82 -4.88 6.92
CA ASN A 4 -3.85 -3.81 7.91
C ASN A 4 -2.45 -3.47 8.43
N PHE A 5 -2.02 -2.21 8.23
CA PHE A 5 -0.76 -1.66 8.73
C PHE A 5 -1.02 -0.50 9.71
N LYS A 6 -1.45 -0.82 10.95
CA LYS A 6 -1.84 0.18 11.96
C LYS A 6 -2.83 1.23 11.43
N THR A 7 -2.36 2.42 11.06
CA THR A 7 -3.16 3.54 10.55
C THR A 7 -3.38 3.48 9.04
N TRP A 8 -2.80 2.48 8.38
CA TRP A 8 -2.84 2.28 6.95
C TRP A 8 -3.50 0.95 6.60
N GLU A 9 -4.12 0.86 5.44
CA GLU A 9 -4.78 -0.34 4.94
C GLU A 9 -4.48 -0.50 3.45
N LEU A 10 -3.99 -1.65 3.03
CA LEU A 10 -3.92 -1.98 1.61
C LEU A 10 -5.18 -2.73 1.22
N SER A 11 -6.00 -2.17 0.33
CA SER A 11 -7.33 -2.71 0.02
C SER A 11 -7.54 -2.90 -1.47
N THR A 12 -8.24 -3.98 -1.85
CA THR A 12 -8.80 -4.18 -3.20
C THR A 12 -10.28 -3.85 -3.29
N GLU A 13 -10.91 -3.48 -2.18
CA GLU A 13 -12.37 -3.26 -2.07
C GLU A 13 -12.74 -1.77 -1.95
N HIS A 14 -11.74 -0.89 -1.92
CA HIS A 14 -11.95 0.55 -1.83
C HIS A 14 -12.55 1.09 -3.14
N ALA A 15 -13.44 2.10 -3.07
CA ALA A 15 -14.08 2.68 -4.26
C ALA A 15 -13.09 3.28 -5.27
N ALA A 16 -11.88 3.64 -4.81
CA ALA A 16 -10.80 4.13 -5.66
C ALA A 16 -10.06 3.01 -6.42
N CYS A 17 -10.30 1.73 -6.09
CA CYS A 17 -9.73 0.61 -6.82
C CYS A 17 -10.31 0.56 -8.25
N SER A 18 -9.51 0.99 -9.23
CA SER A 18 -9.82 0.84 -10.65
C SER A 18 -9.18 -0.43 -11.20
N TYR A 19 -9.90 -1.17 -12.06
CA TYR A 19 -9.40 -2.38 -12.71
C TYR A 19 -8.84 -3.47 -11.75
N GLY A 20 -9.37 -3.52 -10.52
CA GLY A 20 -8.93 -4.47 -9.50
C GLY A 20 -7.50 -4.22 -8.98
N GLN A 21 -6.94 -3.02 -9.20
CA GLN A 21 -5.66 -2.63 -8.61
C GLN A 21 -5.86 -2.26 -7.14
N PRO A 22 -5.03 -2.79 -6.22
CA PRO A 22 -5.08 -2.40 -4.83
C PRO A 22 -4.68 -0.94 -4.64
N VAL A 23 -5.24 -0.30 -3.61
CA VAL A 23 -4.86 1.06 -3.17
C VAL A 23 -4.47 1.03 -1.71
N LEU A 24 -3.51 1.90 -1.34
CA LEU A 24 -3.16 2.15 0.04
C LEU A 24 -4.07 3.24 0.59
N VAL A 25 -4.79 2.95 1.67
CA VAL A 25 -5.74 3.86 2.32
C VAL A 25 -5.17 4.32 3.66
N ASN A 26 -5.20 5.63 3.89
CA ASN A 26 -4.97 6.22 5.21
C ASN A 26 -6.26 6.18 6.01
N ARG A 27 -6.33 5.35 7.05
CA ARG A 27 -7.54 5.20 7.87
C ARG A 27 -7.85 6.44 8.72
N ALA A 28 -6.88 7.32 8.94
CA ALA A 28 -7.07 8.54 9.71
C ALA A 28 -7.73 9.66 8.89
N THR A 29 -7.44 9.74 7.59
CA THR A 29 -7.96 10.81 6.71
C THR A 29 -8.99 10.33 5.70
N GLY A 30 -9.00 9.03 5.39
CA GLY A 30 -9.81 8.45 4.32
C GLY A 30 -9.16 8.56 2.94
N ASP A 31 -7.95 9.11 2.82
CA ASP A 31 -7.28 9.27 1.54
C ASP A 31 -6.80 7.92 0.99
N ALA A 32 -6.94 7.73 -0.32
CA ALA A 32 -6.47 6.54 -1.03
C ALA A 32 -5.35 6.90 -2.02
N TYR A 33 -4.34 6.04 -2.09
CA TYR A 33 -3.12 6.24 -2.85
C TYR A 33 -2.86 5.03 -3.73
N GLY A 34 -2.64 5.28 -5.03
CA GLY A 34 -2.09 4.31 -5.96
C GLY A 34 -0.60 4.07 -5.71
N ALA A 35 -0.06 3.00 -6.29
CA ALA A 35 1.31 2.55 -6.05
C ALA A 35 2.39 3.63 -6.29
N ALA A 36 2.18 4.50 -7.28
CA ALA A 36 3.10 5.57 -7.66
C ALA A 36 2.91 6.89 -6.91
N ASP A 37 1.82 7.04 -6.15
CA ASP A 37 1.57 8.29 -5.43
C ASP A 37 2.62 8.51 -4.35
N VAL A 38 3.14 9.73 -4.28
CA VAL A 38 4.17 10.10 -3.32
C VAL A 38 3.50 10.61 -2.05
N LEU A 39 3.80 9.96 -0.94
CA LEU A 39 3.28 10.34 0.37
C LEU A 39 4.35 10.26 1.46
N LYS A 40 4.02 10.82 2.62
CA LYS A 40 4.83 10.72 3.83
C LYS A 40 4.05 9.89 4.87
N PRO A 41 4.25 8.56 4.95
CA PRO A 41 3.38 7.68 5.73
C PRO A 41 3.44 7.94 7.24
N TYR A 42 4.62 8.29 7.72
CA TYR A 42 4.90 8.59 9.12
C TYR A 42 5.83 9.82 9.22
N PRO A 43 5.73 10.64 10.29
CA PRO A 43 6.56 11.84 10.43
C PRO A 43 8.08 11.58 10.38
N SER A 44 8.51 10.41 10.87
CA SER A 44 9.90 9.95 10.91
C SER A 44 10.41 9.38 9.58
N TRP A 45 9.56 9.22 8.57
CA TRP A 45 9.93 8.71 7.25
C TRP A 45 10.04 9.86 6.25
N ASN A 46 10.80 9.65 5.18
CA ASN A 46 10.84 10.58 4.05
C ASN A 46 9.65 10.38 3.11
N PHE A 47 9.41 11.35 2.24
CA PHE A 47 8.48 11.17 1.11
C PHE A 47 8.95 10.03 0.23
N MET A 48 8.03 9.15 -0.14
CA MET A 48 8.30 7.99 -0.99
C MET A 48 7.03 7.55 -1.72
N PRO A 49 7.16 6.78 -2.80
CA PRO A 49 6.02 6.14 -3.43
C PRO A 49 5.26 5.23 -2.46
N ALA A 50 3.94 5.16 -2.60
CA ALA A 50 3.09 4.30 -1.78
C ALA A 50 3.55 2.84 -1.80
N ALA A 51 3.99 2.33 -2.96
CA ALA A 51 4.57 1.00 -3.08
C ALA A 51 5.78 0.80 -2.13
N ALA A 52 6.72 1.76 -2.10
CA ALA A 52 7.88 1.69 -1.22
C ALA A 52 7.47 1.75 0.26
N ALA A 53 6.46 2.56 0.59
CA ALA A 53 5.90 2.62 1.93
C ALA A 53 5.30 1.27 2.36
N VAL A 54 4.50 0.64 1.49
CA VAL A 54 3.89 -0.67 1.75
C VAL A 54 4.96 -1.76 1.92
N ALA A 55 5.97 -1.81 1.05
CA ALA A 55 7.06 -2.76 1.19
C ALA A 55 7.77 -2.63 2.56
N ARG A 56 8.01 -1.39 3.00
CA ARG A 56 8.64 -1.11 4.29
C ARG A 56 7.74 -1.44 5.48
N MET A 57 6.43 -1.22 5.38
CA MET A 57 5.46 -1.60 6.41
C MET A 57 5.32 -3.13 6.49
N ALA A 58 5.29 -3.82 5.35
CA ALA A 58 5.23 -5.27 5.27
C ALA A 58 6.47 -5.95 5.88
N ALA A 59 7.65 -5.35 5.74
CA ALA A 59 8.90 -5.88 6.31
C ALA A 59 8.88 -6.05 7.84
N THR A 60 7.98 -5.36 8.55
CA THR A 60 7.83 -5.47 10.01
C THR A 60 6.49 -6.09 10.43
N ALA A 61 5.65 -6.48 9.49
CA ALA A 61 4.35 -7.10 9.73
C ALA A 61 4.44 -8.62 9.60
N THR A 62 3.66 -9.34 10.41
CA THR A 62 3.41 -10.77 10.20
C THR A 62 2.23 -10.90 9.24
N LEU A 63 2.51 -11.33 8.01
CA LEU A 63 1.52 -11.47 6.95
C LEU A 63 1.24 -12.94 6.64
N THR A 64 -0.01 -13.23 6.31
CA THR A 64 -0.40 -14.49 5.68
C THR A 64 0.12 -14.56 4.24
N HIS A 65 0.01 -15.74 3.61
CA HIS A 65 0.41 -15.92 2.22
C HIS A 65 -0.37 -15.00 1.28
N GLU A 66 -1.71 -14.93 1.43
CA GLU A 66 -2.58 -14.09 0.61
C GLU A 66 -2.27 -12.59 0.78
N GLU A 67 -2.01 -12.14 2.01
CA GLU A 67 -1.62 -10.75 2.28
C GLU A 67 -0.26 -10.41 1.67
N THR A 68 0.67 -11.37 1.67
CA THR A 68 1.98 -11.22 1.02
C THR A 68 1.82 -11.07 -0.49
N GLU A 69 1.00 -11.90 -1.13
CA GLU A 69 0.71 -11.79 -2.56
C GLU A 69 0.10 -10.43 -2.92
N LEU A 70 -0.74 -9.87 -2.05
CA LEU A 70 -1.31 -8.54 -2.29
C LEU A 70 -0.27 -7.43 -2.21
N VAL A 71 0.61 -7.51 -1.20
CA VAL A 71 1.74 -6.59 -1.05
C VAL A 71 2.65 -6.68 -2.26
N GLU A 72 3.01 -7.88 -2.70
CA GLU A 72 3.82 -8.09 -3.90
C GLU A 72 3.15 -7.52 -5.14
N ARG A 73 1.84 -7.74 -5.33
CA ARG A 73 1.10 -7.18 -6.44
C ARG A 73 1.12 -5.66 -6.44
N PHE A 74 0.88 -5.02 -5.30
CA PHE A 74 0.87 -3.56 -5.19
C PHE A 74 2.27 -2.96 -5.41
N THR A 75 3.29 -3.58 -4.82
CA THR A 75 4.68 -3.11 -4.93
C THR A 75 5.24 -3.30 -6.35
N ARG A 76 4.85 -4.37 -7.04
CA ARG A 76 5.27 -4.65 -8.41
C ARG A 76 4.78 -3.61 -9.41
N LEU A 77 3.63 -2.94 -9.16
CA LEU A 77 3.11 -1.90 -10.06
C LEU A 77 4.11 -0.76 -10.32
N LEU A 78 5.02 -0.50 -9.38
CA LEU A 78 6.07 0.51 -9.53
C LEU A 78 7.33 -0.01 -10.27
N ASN A 79 7.54 -1.33 -10.29
CA ASN A 79 8.71 -1.97 -10.91
C ASN A 79 8.50 -2.30 -12.40
N VAL A 80 7.34 -1.96 -12.99
CA VAL A 80 7.04 -2.24 -14.41
C VAL A 80 7.68 -1.23 -15.37
N THR A 81 8.38 -0.21 -14.85
CA THR A 81 9.10 0.78 -15.67
C THR A 81 10.59 0.85 -15.32
N ALA A 82 11.31 -0.24 -15.58
CA ALA A 82 12.77 -0.25 -15.71
C ALA A 82 13.18 -1.14 -16.89
#